data_AF-A0A917GJZ1-F1
#
_entry.id   AF-A0A917GJZ1-F1
#
_cell.length_a   1.000
_cell.length_b   1.000
_cell.length_c   1.000
_cell.angle_alpha   90.00
_cell.angle_beta   90.00
_cell.angle_gamma   90.00
#
_symmetry.space_group_name_H-M   'P 1'
#
loop_
_entity.id
_entity.type
_entity.pdbx_description
1 polymer ?
#
loop_
_entity_poly.entity_id
_entity_poly.type
_entity_poly.pdbx_seq_one_letter_code
_entity_poly.pdbx_strand_id
1 'polypeptide(L)'
;MILTLIFLLLVLFIVYAFISTRKKKANAFPENWHNLLLKNVHFYKELPDFEQQRFQKRMMIFLSEVYLESVDIELNDLDKVLIASSAVIPVFNFPEWHYKNLSTILVYPEQFNEDLGFAQSDEKRNIAGMVGNGQFEHQMILSRKALHEGFEQKSHIHNTGIHEFVHLIDKIDGFTDGVPESLIQHSYVIPWLKIIHKEMEAINDNKSDIRSY
;
A
#
# COMPACT_ATOMS: atom_id res chain seq x y z
N MET A 1 -37.62 -20.10 -27.45
CA MET A 1 -37.87 -19.12 -26.37
C MET A 1 -36.91 -19.25 -25.19
N ILE A 2 -36.73 -20.44 -24.60
CA ILE A 2 -35.83 -20.60 -23.44
C ILE A 2 -34.34 -20.40 -23.82
N LEU A 3 -33.89 -21.03 -24.90
CA LEU A 3 -32.50 -20.89 -25.38
C LEU A 3 -32.13 -19.45 -25.79
N THR A 4 -33.08 -18.73 -26.38
CA THR A 4 -32.91 -17.31 -26.75
C THR A 4 -32.80 -16.40 -25.52
N LEU A 5 -33.50 -16.72 -24.43
CA LEU A 5 -33.42 -16.00 -23.16
C LEU A 5 -32.10 -16.24 -22.42
N ILE A 6 -31.63 -17.50 -22.40
CA ILE A 6 -30.33 -17.86 -21.82
C ILE A 6 -29.19 -17.17 -22.58
N PHE A 7 -29.25 -17.16 -23.91
CA PHE A 7 -28.26 -16.48 -24.74
C PHE A 7 -28.22 -14.96 -24.47
N LEU A 8 -29.39 -14.31 -24.36
CA LEU A 8 -29.48 -12.88 -24.01
C LEU A 8 -28.89 -12.58 -22.64
N LEU A 9 -29.18 -13.41 -21.62
CA LEU A 9 -28.60 -13.26 -20.28
C LEU A 9 -27.09 -13.45 -20.28
N LEU A 10 -26.58 -14.40 -21.06
CA LEU A 10 -25.14 -14.66 -21.17
C LEU A 10 -24.41 -13.52 -21.89
N VAL A 11 -25.01 -12.96 -22.95
CA VAL A 11 -24.48 -11.76 -23.62
C VAL A 11 -24.51 -10.56 -22.68
N LEU A 12 -25.61 -10.34 -21.94
CA LEU A 12 -25.69 -9.27 -20.95
C LEU A 12 -24.66 -9.45 -19.82
N PHE A 13 -24.44 -10.67 -19.35
CA PHE A 13 -23.42 -10.99 -18.36
C PHE A 13 -22.00 -10.74 -18.89
N ILE A 14 -21.70 -11.15 -20.13
CA ILE A 14 -20.40 -10.89 -20.77
C ILE A 14 -20.19 -9.39 -20.96
N VAL A 15 -21.20 -8.65 -21.43
CA VAL A 15 -21.13 -7.19 -21.61
C VAL A 15 -20.96 -6.49 -20.26
N TYR A 16 -21.70 -6.91 -19.23
CA TYR A 16 -21.57 -6.41 -17.88
C TYR A 16 -20.18 -6.70 -17.30
N ALA A 17 -19.68 -7.93 -17.43
CA ALA A 17 -18.35 -8.31 -17.01
C ALA A 17 -17.28 -7.51 -17.76
N PHE A 18 -17.45 -7.28 -19.07
CA PHE A 18 -16.50 -6.51 -19.88
C PHE A 18 -16.51 -5.01 -19.53
N ILE A 19 -17.66 -4.44 -19.16
CA ILE A 19 -17.77 -3.06 -18.70
C ILE A 19 -17.24 -2.92 -17.27
N SER A 20 -17.56 -3.87 -16.39
CA SER A 20 -17.08 -3.93 -15.01
C SER A 20 -15.58 -4.19 -14.89
N THR A 21 -14.98 -4.85 -15.89
CA THR A 21 -13.53 -5.09 -15.98
C THR A 21 -12.77 -3.97 -16.70
N ARG A 22 -13.46 -2.93 -17.20
CA ARG A 22 -12.76 -1.74 -17.69
C ARG A 22 -12.08 -1.06 -16.52
N LYS A 23 -10.75 -1.22 -16.46
CA LYS A 23 -9.88 -0.50 -15.52
C LYS A 23 -10.27 0.97 -15.52
N LYS A 24 -10.54 1.53 -14.33
CA LYS A 24 -10.76 2.97 -14.17
C LYS A 24 -9.61 3.69 -14.86
N LYS A 25 -9.92 4.66 -15.72
CA LYS A 25 -8.87 5.44 -16.37
C LYS A 25 -8.16 6.24 -15.29
N ALA A 26 -6.85 6.05 -15.18
CA ALA A 26 -6.01 6.87 -14.32
C ALA A 26 -6.16 8.34 -14.72
N ASN A 27 -6.30 9.21 -13.70
CA ASN A 27 -6.29 10.65 -13.91
C ASN A 27 -4.91 11.08 -14.44
N ALA A 28 -4.87 12.25 -15.08
CA ALA A 28 -3.60 12.86 -15.47
C ALA A 28 -2.75 13.17 -14.22
N PHE A 29 -1.44 13.02 -14.34
CA PHE A 29 -0.50 13.37 -13.27
C PHE A 29 -0.50 14.89 -13.06
N PRO A 30 -0.79 15.40 -11.85
CA PRO A 30 -0.76 16.83 -11.58
C PRO A 30 0.65 17.41 -11.63
N GLU A 31 0.85 18.54 -12.31
CA GLU A 31 2.17 19.13 -12.54
C GLU A 31 2.89 19.49 -11.22
N ASN A 32 2.16 19.99 -10.23
CA ASN A 32 2.71 20.38 -8.94
C ASN A 32 3.24 19.18 -8.12
N TRP A 33 2.78 17.95 -8.40
CA TRP A 33 3.20 16.76 -7.66
C TRP A 33 4.65 16.38 -7.93
N HIS A 34 5.20 16.73 -9.10
CA HIS A 34 6.61 16.48 -9.40
C HIS A 34 7.54 17.12 -8.36
N ASN A 35 7.29 18.38 -7.99
CA ASN A 35 8.07 19.09 -6.99
C ASN A 35 7.88 18.52 -5.58
N LEU A 36 6.66 18.05 -5.26
CA LEU A 36 6.39 17.36 -3.99
C LEU A 36 7.19 16.06 -3.89
N LEU A 37 7.25 15.28 -4.96
CA LEU A 37 8.03 14.04 -5.03
C LEU A 37 9.53 14.32 -4.89
N LEU A 38 10.08 15.26 -5.65
CA LEU A 38 11.51 15.61 -5.56
C LEU A 38 11.92 16.10 -4.16
N LYS A 39 11.02 16.78 -3.45
CA LYS A 39 11.28 17.31 -2.11
C LYS A 39 11.18 16.25 -1.01
N ASN A 40 10.18 15.38 -1.08
CA ASN A 40 9.79 14.54 0.06
C ASN A 40 10.07 13.04 -0.17
N VAL A 41 10.31 12.59 -1.40
CA VAL A 41 10.46 11.17 -1.71
C VAL A 41 11.85 10.90 -2.26
N HIS A 42 12.78 10.53 -1.37
CA HIS A 42 14.19 10.33 -1.73
C HIS A 42 14.38 9.30 -2.86
N PHE A 43 13.68 8.17 -2.78
CA PHE A 43 13.69 7.13 -3.82
C PHE A 43 13.38 7.71 -5.21
N TYR A 44 12.32 8.53 -5.31
CA TYR A 44 11.92 9.15 -6.57
C TYR A 44 12.98 10.13 -7.10
N LYS A 45 13.58 10.93 -6.20
CA LYS A 45 14.63 11.89 -6.54
C LYS A 45 15.87 11.23 -7.15
N GLU A 46 16.18 9.99 -6.76
CA GLU A 46 17.33 9.24 -7.27
C GLU A 46 17.05 8.54 -8.61
N LEU A 47 15.78 8.45 -9.03
CA LEU A 47 15.43 7.86 -10.31
C LEU A 47 15.86 8.77 -11.47
N PRO A 48 16.38 8.20 -12.57
CA PRO A 48 16.54 8.94 -13.82
C PRO A 48 15.17 9.37 -14.38
N ASP A 49 15.14 10.41 -15.20
CA ASP A 49 13.90 11.05 -15.67
C ASP A 49 12.89 10.07 -16.30
N PHE A 50 13.36 9.08 -17.05
CA PHE A 50 12.49 8.07 -17.66
C PHE A 50 11.84 7.14 -16.61
N GLU A 51 12.54 6.85 -15.53
CA GLU A 51 12.01 6.08 -14.40
C GLU A 51 11.08 6.91 -13.52
N GLN A 52 11.36 8.20 -13.38
CA GLN A 52 10.44 9.13 -12.73
C GLN A 52 9.08 9.17 -13.43
N GLN A 53 9.05 9.23 -14.77
CA GLN A 53 7.81 9.15 -15.53
C GLN A 53 7.07 7.82 -15.30
N ARG A 54 7.80 6.69 -15.22
CA ARG A 54 7.23 5.39 -14.87
C ARG A 54 6.61 5.43 -13.47
N PHE A 55 7.30 5.99 -12.50
CA PHE A 55 6.83 6.12 -11.12
C PHE A 55 5.54 6.94 -11.04
N GLN A 56 5.50 8.11 -11.68
CA GLN A 56 4.31 8.96 -11.76
C GLN A 56 3.11 8.21 -12.35
N LYS A 57 3.31 7.50 -13.48
CA LYS A 57 2.25 6.70 -14.10
C LYS A 57 1.73 5.63 -13.16
N ARG A 58 2.62 4.94 -12.44
CA ARG A 58 2.24 3.90 -11.47
C ARG A 58 1.46 4.46 -10.29
N MET A 59 1.84 5.63 -9.77
CA MET A 59 1.06 6.31 -8.73
C MET A 59 -0.37 6.60 -9.20
N MET A 60 -0.52 7.12 -10.42
CA MET A 60 -1.86 7.47 -10.94
C MET A 60 -2.72 6.23 -11.21
N ILE A 61 -2.12 5.11 -11.62
CA ILE A 61 -2.82 3.81 -11.73
C ILE A 61 -3.28 3.38 -10.35
N PHE A 62 -2.38 3.34 -9.37
CA PHE A 62 -2.71 2.96 -7.99
C PHE A 62 -3.86 3.81 -7.42
N LEU A 63 -3.76 5.14 -7.54
CA LEU A 63 -4.79 6.07 -7.06
C LEU A 63 -6.13 5.96 -7.81
N SER A 64 -6.16 5.34 -8.99
CA SER A 64 -7.40 5.05 -9.70
C SER A 64 -8.09 3.78 -9.20
N GLU A 65 -7.36 2.92 -8.50
CA GLU A 65 -7.82 1.61 -8.03
C GLU A 65 -8.28 1.65 -6.57
N VAL A 66 -7.83 2.64 -5.79
CA VAL A 66 -8.18 2.80 -4.37
C VAL A 66 -9.04 4.04 -4.10
N TYR A 67 -9.80 3.99 -3.02
CA TYR A 67 -10.47 5.14 -2.41
C TYR A 67 -9.60 5.70 -1.28
N LEU A 68 -9.43 7.02 -1.25
CA LEU A 68 -8.77 7.71 -0.15
C LEU A 68 -9.83 8.45 0.65
N GLU A 69 -9.99 8.07 1.91
CA GLU A 69 -10.91 8.68 2.87
C GLU A 69 -10.12 9.22 4.05
N SER A 70 -10.68 10.19 4.76
CA SER A 70 -10.04 10.78 5.93
C SER A 70 -11.05 11.06 7.03
N VAL A 71 -10.57 11.01 8.27
CA VAL A 71 -11.34 11.32 9.47
C VAL A 71 -10.89 12.67 10.01
N ASP A 72 -11.84 13.59 10.22
CA ASP A 72 -11.62 14.93 10.81
C ASP A 72 -10.60 15.85 10.11
N ILE A 73 -10.12 15.47 8.93
CA ILE A 73 -9.17 16.25 8.13
C ILE A 73 -9.52 16.19 6.64
N GLU A 74 -9.05 17.17 5.88
CA GLU A 74 -9.03 17.11 4.42
C GLU A 74 -7.65 16.66 3.92
N LEU A 75 -7.65 15.72 2.96
CA LEU A 75 -6.42 15.25 2.31
C LEU A 75 -5.90 16.26 1.30
N ASN A 76 -4.68 16.73 1.52
CA ASN A 76 -3.98 17.59 0.57
C ASN A 76 -3.17 16.75 -0.44
N ASP A 77 -2.53 17.45 -1.38
CA ASP A 77 -1.74 16.80 -2.44
C ASP A 77 -0.53 16.06 -1.91
N LEU A 78 0.13 16.57 -0.86
CA LEU A 78 1.27 15.89 -0.26
C LEU A 78 0.83 14.56 0.37
N ASP A 79 -0.29 14.54 1.08
CA ASP A 79 -0.83 13.29 1.67
C ASP A 79 -1.01 12.21 0.58
N LYS A 80 -1.65 12.57 -0.53
CA LYS A 80 -1.88 11.66 -1.68
C LYS A 80 -0.57 11.19 -2.30
N VAL A 81 0.40 12.10 -2.46
CA VAL A 81 1.73 11.79 -2.99
C VAL A 81 2.47 10.81 -2.10
N LEU A 82 2.46 11.00 -0.78
CA LEU A 82 3.14 10.11 0.16
C LEU A 82 2.48 8.73 0.18
N ILE A 83 1.14 8.65 0.25
CA ILE A 83 0.39 7.39 0.20
C ILE A 83 0.72 6.61 -1.08
N ALA A 84 0.61 7.26 -2.24
CA ALA A 84 0.88 6.60 -3.52
C ALA A 84 2.36 6.21 -3.66
N SER A 85 3.28 6.99 -3.09
CA SER A 85 4.70 6.63 -3.07
C SER A 85 4.97 5.41 -2.20
N SER A 86 4.37 5.33 -1.00
CA SER A 86 4.44 4.16 -0.13
C SER A 86 3.94 2.89 -0.82
N ALA A 87 2.88 3.01 -1.63
CA ALA A 87 2.34 1.90 -2.40
C ALA A 87 3.27 1.44 -3.54
N VAL A 88 3.91 2.38 -4.23
CA VAL A 88 4.68 2.11 -5.47
C VAL A 88 6.11 1.65 -5.18
N ILE A 89 6.77 2.20 -4.16
CA ILE A 89 8.20 1.93 -3.86
C ILE A 89 8.50 0.43 -3.73
N PRO A 90 7.80 -0.36 -2.88
CA PRO A 90 8.16 -1.76 -2.63
C PRO A 90 8.06 -2.63 -3.89
N VAL A 91 7.17 -2.25 -4.80
CA VAL A 91 6.81 -3.02 -5.98
C VAL A 91 7.30 -2.38 -7.27
N PHE A 92 8.19 -1.38 -7.19
CA PHE A 92 8.53 -0.52 -8.32
C PHE A 92 9.14 -1.28 -9.51
N ASN A 93 9.81 -2.41 -9.25
CA ASN A 93 10.39 -3.28 -10.27
C ASN A 93 9.54 -4.50 -10.64
N PHE A 94 8.30 -4.57 -10.15
CA PHE A 94 7.29 -5.55 -10.54
C PHE A 94 6.25 -4.84 -11.43
N PRO A 95 6.42 -4.87 -12.77
CA PRO A 95 5.69 -4.01 -13.70
C PRO A 95 4.18 -4.30 -13.75
N GLU A 96 3.78 -5.55 -13.52
CA GLU A 96 2.38 -6.00 -13.57
C GLU A 96 1.70 -6.03 -12.20
N TRP A 97 2.27 -5.35 -11.20
CA TRP A 97 1.76 -5.37 -9.84
C TRP A 97 0.49 -4.55 -9.64
N HIS A 98 -0.47 -5.13 -8.91
CA HIS A 98 -1.71 -4.49 -8.47
C HIS A 98 -2.12 -5.00 -7.07
N TYR A 99 -2.55 -4.11 -6.19
CA TYR A 99 -3.08 -4.48 -4.87
C TYR A 99 -4.54 -4.92 -4.99
N LYS A 100 -4.78 -6.23 -5.07
CA LYS A 100 -6.15 -6.79 -5.20
C LYS A 100 -6.90 -6.86 -3.87
N ASN A 101 -6.16 -6.90 -2.77
CA ASN A 101 -6.64 -6.99 -1.39
C ASN A 101 -6.78 -5.61 -0.72
N LEU A 102 -6.87 -4.53 -1.50
CA LEU A 102 -7.02 -3.16 -0.98
C LEU A 102 -8.03 -2.39 -1.83
N SER A 103 -9.03 -1.81 -1.16
CA SER A 103 -10.04 -0.94 -1.77
C SER A 103 -10.03 0.46 -1.18
N THR A 104 -9.86 0.60 0.14
CA THR A 104 -9.94 1.90 0.83
C THR A 104 -8.75 2.13 1.75
N ILE A 105 -8.21 3.34 1.73
CA ILE A 105 -7.24 3.82 2.71
C ILE A 105 -7.89 4.93 3.52
N LEU A 106 -8.04 4.70 4.82
CA LEU A 106 -8.61 5.65 5.77
C LEU A 106 -7.49 6.36 6.53
N VAL A 107 -7.44 7.68 6.43
CA VAL A 107 -6.37 8.49 7.00
C VAL A 107 -6.85 9.24 8.23
N TYR A 108 -6.21 8.94 9.35
CA TYR A 108 -6.42 9.62 10.63
C TYR A 108 -5.39 10.73 10.82
N PRO A 109 -5.70 11.80 11.57
CA PRO A 109 -4.74 12.88 11.82
C PRO A 109 -3.53 12.40 12.62
N GLU A 110 -3.77 11.61 13.66
CA GLU A 110 -2.79 11.17 14.66
C GLU A 110 -2.72 9.64 14.73
N GLN A 111 -1.87 9.12 15.61
CA GLN A 111 -1.89 7.69 15.98
C GLN A 111 -3.19 7.35 16.71
N PHE A 112 -3.60 6.08 16.61
CA PHE A 112 -4.85 5.56 17.17
C PHE A 112 -4.60 4.33 18.04
N ASN A 113 -5.63 3.84 18.71
CA ASN A 113 -5.58 2.63 19.52
C ASN A 113 -6.37 1.48 18.85
N GLU A 114 -6.43 0.30 19.48
CA GLU A 114 -7.08 -0.90 18.93
C GLU A 114 -8.59 -0.70 18.66
N ASP A 115 -9.24 0.22 19.38
CA ASP A 115 -10.65 0.58 19.21
C ASP A 115 -10.85 1.68 18.15
N LEU A 116 -9.81 2.01 17.37
CA LEU A 116 -9.78 3.10 16.39
C LEU A 116 -10.00 4.50 17.00
N GLY A 117 -9.81 4.63 18.33
CA GLY A 117 -9.83 5.90 19.04
C GLY A 117 -8.54 6.68 18.82
N PHE A 118 -8.66 7.98 18.53
CA PHE A 118 -7.54 8.88 18.25
C PHE A 118 -7.64 10.22 19.00
N ALA A 119 -8.71 10.45 19.76
CA ALA A 119 -8.90 11.65 20.55
C ALA A 119 -7.83 11.73 21.66
N GLN A 120 -7.53 12.95 22.14
CA GLN A 120 -6.55 13.10 23.23
C GLN A 120 -6.95 12.38 24.53
N SER A 121 -8.26 12.15 24.73
CA SER A 121 -8.80 11.39 25.86
C SER A 121 -8.60 9.88 25.74
N ASP A 122 -8.28 9.38 24.55
CA ASP A 122 -8.17 7.95 24.30
C ASP A 122 -6.80 7.43 24.78
N GLU A 123 -6.83 6.35 25.54
CA GLU A 123 -5.62 5.71 26.06
C GLU A 123 -4.90 4.92 24.96
N LYS A 124 -3.58 4.77 25.10
CA LYS A 124 -2.72 3.89 24.28
C LYS A 124 -2.80 4.13 22.76
N ARG A 125 -2.73 5.39 22.33
CA ARG A 125 -2.63 5.76 20.91
C ARG A 125 -1.21 5.55 20.36
N ASN A 126 -0.83 4.29 20.14
CA ASN A 126 0.49 3.89 19.65
C ASN A 126 0.46 3.22 18.27
N ILE A 127 -0.70 3.08 17.64
CA ILE A 127 -0.85 2.47 16.32
C ILE A 127 -0.67 3.55 15.26
N ALA A 128 0.35 3.38 14.42
CA ALA A 128 0.70 4.30 13.34
C ALA A 128 0.05 3.91 12.00
N GLY A 129 -0.26 2.63 11.83
CA GLY A 129 -0.91 2.07 10.66
C GLY A 129 -1.41 0.66 10.96
N MET A 130 -2.37 0.18 10.18
CA MET A 130 -2.78 -1.21 10.18
C MET A 130 -3.44 -1.62 8.87
N VAL A 131 -3.26 -2.88 8.49
CA VAL A 131 -4.06 -3.57 7.48
C VAL A 131 -5.28 -4.21 8.16
N GLY A 132 -6.48 -3.90 7.66
CA GLY A 132 -7.72 -4.42 8.19
C GLY A 132 -7.92 -5.91 7.95
N ASN A 133 -8.62 -6.56 8.88
CA ASN A 133 -9.01 -7.96 8.83
C ASN A 133 -10.51 -8.12 9.11
N GLY A 134 -11.12 -9.19 8.62
CA GLY A 134 -12.50 -9.55 8.97
C GLY A 134 -13.52 -8.52 8.48
N GLN A 135 -14.11 -7.74 9.38
CA GLN A 135 -15.08 -6.69 8.99
C GLN A 135 -14.41 -5.50 8.27
N PHE A 136 -13.11 -5.30 8.47
CA PHE A 136 -12.31 -4.26 7.83
C PHE A 136 -11.48 -4.81 6.66
N GLU A 137 -11.84 -5.98 6.11
CA GLU A 137 -11.13 -6.57 4.97
C GLU A 137 -11.09 -5.58 3.78
N HIS A 138 -9.97 -5.56 3.06
CA HIS A 138 -9.69 -4.60 1.97
C HIS A 138 -9.53 -3.13 2.41
N GLN A 139 -9.36 -2.86 3.70
CA GLN A 139 -9.09 -1.52 4.20
C GLN A 139 -7.71 -1.43 4.83
N MET A 140 -7.08 -0.27 4.69
CA MET A 140 -5.88 0.12 5.44
C MET A 140 -6.18 1.40 6.20
N ILE A 141 -5.71 1.49 7.44
CA ILE A 141 -5.81 2.71 8.25
C ILE A 141 -4.40 3.25 8.44
N LEU A 142 -4.21 4.56 8.23
CA LEU A 142 -2.92 5.23 8.36
C LEU A 142 -3.02 6.48 9.23
N SER A 143 -2.05 6.67 10.11
CA SER A 143 -1.80 7.97 10.74
C SER A 143 -1.09 8.89 9.75
N ARG A 144 -1.70 10.04 9.45
CA ARG A 144 -1.10 11.09 8.61
C ARG A 144 0.22 11.56 9.19
N LYS A 145 0.29 11.77 10.51
CA LYS A 145 1.52 12.17 11.17
C LYS A 145 2.65 11.17 10.93
N ALA A 146 2.39 9.89 11.19
CA ALA A 146 3.40 8.84 10.98
C ALA A 146 3.77 8.66 9.50
N LEU A 147 2.80 8.84 8.60
CA LEU A 147 3.05 8.85 7.16
C LEU A 147 4.05 9.96 6.77
N HIS A 148 3.85 11.19 7.25
CA HIS A 148 4.75 12.30 6.96
C HIS A 148 6.13 12.09 7.57
N GLU A 149 6.17 11.73 8.86
CA GLU A 149 7.41 11.40 9.58
C GLU A 149 8.23 10.34 8.83
N GLY A 150 7.57 9.32 8.27
CA GLY A 150 8.22 8.25 7.51
C GLY A 150 8.97 8.70 6.24
N PHE A 151 8.64 9.88 5.69
CA PHE A 151 9.31 10.45 4.51
C PHE A 151 10.27 11.59 4.86
N GLU A 152 10.41 11.95 6.14
CA GLU A 152 11.41 12.91 6.55
C GLU A 152 12.82 12.33 6.41
N GLN A 153 13.79 13.16 6.02
CA GLN A 153 15.18 12.74 5.77
C GLN A 153 15.85 12.05 6.97
N LYS A 154 15.38 12.29 8.20
CA LYS A 154 15.93 11.68 9.41
C LYS A 154 15.32 10.31 9.72
N SER A 155 14.26 9.90 9.03
CA SER A 155 13.51 8.68 9.31
C SER A 155 14.06 7.44 8.61
N HIS A 156 15.39 7.35 8.45
CA HIS A 156 16.08 6.26 7.72
C HIS A 156 15.76 4.84 8.24
N ILE A 157 15.07 4.71 9.37
CA ILE A 157 14.82 3.45 10.08
C ILE A 157 13.32 3.10 10.12
N HIS A 158 12.42 4.03 9.79
CA HIS A 158 10.97 3.79 9.89
C HIS A 158 10.18 4.54 8.82
N ASN A 159 9.38 3.82 8.04
CA ASN A 159 8.37 4.39 7.16
C ASN A 159 7.09 3.57 7.28
N THR A 160 6.14 4.07 8.07
CA THR A 160 4.88 3.37 8.35
C THR A 160 4.08 3.10 7.08
N GLY A 161 4.00 4.06 6.15
CA GLY A 161 3.28 3.84 4.90
C GLY A 161 3.85 2.65 4.13
N ILE A 162 5.18 2.62 3.93
CA ILE A 162 5.84 1.49 3.23
C ILE A 162 5.64 0.18 4.00
N HIS A 163 5.75 0.20 5.32
CA HIS A 163 5.54 -0.97 6.17
C HIS A 163 4.15 -1.59 6.00
N GLU A 164 3.08 -0.78 6.05
CA GLU A 164 1.71 -1.30 5.85
C GLU A 164 1.49 -1.85 4.43
N PHE A 165 2.10 -1.24 3.40
CA PHE A 165 2.03 -1.79 2.04
C PHE A 165 2.80 -3.10 1.91
N VAL A 166 3.89 -3.29 2.65
CA VAL A 166 4.58 -4.59 2.72
C VAL A 166 3.70 -5.64 3.39
N HIS A 167 2.94 -5.29 4.42
CA HIS A 167 1.93 -6.20 4.99
C HIS A 167 0.85 -6.59 3.98
N LEU A 168 0.40 -5.66 3.13
CA LEU A 168 -0.53 -6.01 2.05
C LEU A 168 0.08 -6.96 1.01
N ILE A 169 1.37 -6.81 0.70
CA ILE A 169 2.09 -7.69 -0.23
C ILE A 169 2.15 -9.11 0.33
N ASP A 170 2.46 -9.23 1.62
CA ASP A 170 2.49 -10.49 2.36
C ASP A 170 1.10 -11.14 2.37
N LYS A 171 0.07 -10.36 2.73
CA LYS A 171 -1.34 -10.79 2.83
C LYS A 171 -2.05 -11.10 1.51
N ILE A 172 -1.35 -11.27 0.39
CA ILE A 172 -2.01 -11.53 -0.91
C ILE A 172 -2.62 -12.92 -1.01
N ASP A 173 -1.99 -13.92 -0.37
CA ASP A 173 -2.51 -15.28 -0.28
C ASP A 173 -3.50 -15.47 0.89
N GLY A 174 -3.71 -14.40 1.68
CA GLY A 174 -4.57 -14.38 2.86
C GLY A 174 -3.84 -14.61 4.18
N PHE A 175 -2.53 -14.85 4.16
CA PHE A 175 -1.70 -15.07 5.35
C PHE A 175 -0.71 -13.92 5.54
N THR A 176 -0.31 -13.65 6.78
CA THR A 176 0.74 -12.67 7.10
C THR A 176 1.86 -13.42 7.80
N ASP A 177 2.67 -14.14 7.02
CA ASP A 177 3.71 -15.05 7.49
C ASP A 177 5.13 -14.68 7.00
N GLY A 178 5.27 -13.56 6.28
CA GLY A 178 6.51 -13.09 5.70
C GLY A 178 6.89 -13.75 4.37
N VAL A 179 5.98 -14.51 3.75
CA VAL A 179 6.19 -15.17 2.46
C VAL A 179 5.17 -14.66 1.43
N PRO A 180 5.48 -13.61 0.67
CA PRO A 180 4.63 -13.18 -0.43
C PRO A 180 4.75 -14.16 -1.60
N GLU A 181 3.96 -15.24 -1.61
CA GLU A 181 3.98 -16.28 -2.66
C GLU A 181 3.77 -15.70 -4.07
N SER A 182 3.07 -14.56 -4.17
CA SER A 182 2.88 -13.85 -5.43
C SER A 182 4.16 -13.23 -6.03
N LEU A 183 5.19 -13.02 -5.21
CA LEU A 183 6.48 -12.44 -5.59
C LEU A 183 7.63 -13.46 -5.59
N ILE A 184 7.53 -14.50 -4.76
CA ILE A 184 8.58 -15.51 -4.58
C ILE A 184 8.13 -16.81 -5.25
N GLN A 185 8.84 -17.22 -6.30
CA GLN A 185 8.60 -18.54 -6.92
C GLN A 185 8.86 -19.64 -5.89
N HIS A 186 8.07 -20.70 -5.90
CA HIS A 186 8.16 -21.79 -4.92
C HIS A 186 9.57 -22.37 -4.71
N SER A 187 10.41 -22.39 -5.74
CA SER A 187 11.81 -22.83 -5.66
C SER A 187 12.69 -21.97 -4.75
N TYR A 188 12.34 -20.70 -4.53
CA TYR A 188 13.08 -19.74 -3.73
C TYR A 188 12.54 -19.56 -2.31
N VAL A 189 11.38 -20.16 -1.98
CA VAL A 189 10.76 -20.04 -0.65
C VAL A 189 11.67 -20.63 0.44
N ILE A 190 12.26 -21.81 0.22
CA ILE A 190 13.14 -22.44 1.22
C ILE A 190 14.40 -21.60 1.49
N PRO A 191 15.16 -21.14 0.47
CA PRO A 191 16.27 -20.20 0.68
C PRO A 191 15.85 -18.90 1.38
N TRP A 192 14.69 -18.33 1.03
CA TRP A 192 14.14 -17.12 1.65
C TRP A 192 13.89 -17.31 3.14
N LEU A 193 13.16 -18.36 3.53
CA LEU A 193 12.86 -18.68 4.93
C LEU A 193 14.13 -18.92 5.75
N LYS A 194 15.16 -19.53 5.16
CA LYS A 194 16.46 -19.69 5.83
C LYS A 194 17.12 -18.35 6.14
N ILE A 195 17.04 -17.39 5.23
CA ILE A 195 17.58 -16.04 5.45
C ILE A 195 16.74 -15.33 6.52
N ILE A 196 15.40 -15.36 6.42
CA ILE A 196 14.52 -14.77 7.44
C ILE A 196 14.86 -15.30 8.83
N HIS A 197 14.90 -16.61 9.01
CA HIS A 197 15.20 -17.20 10.33
C HIS A 197 16.58 -16.79 10.85
N LYS A 198 17.60 -16.79 9.99
CA LYS A 198 18.95 -16.36 10.37
C LYS A 198 18.99 -14.91 10.83
N GLU A 199 18.31 -14.01 10.11
CA GLU A 199 18.30 -12.59 10.47
C GLU A 199 17.42 -12.32 11.71
N MET A 200 16.32 -13.08 11.90
CA MET A 200 15.52 -13.04 13.13
C MET A 200 16.31 -13.50 14.36
N GLU A 201 17.13 -14.55 14.23
CA GLU A 201 18.06 -14.97 15.28
C GLU A 201 19.08 -13.86 15.59
N ALA A 202 19.62 -13.19 14.57
CA ALA A 202 20.54 -12.07 14.77
C ALA A 202 19.88 -10.89 15.50
N ILE A 203 18.61 -10.59 15.22
CA ILE A 203 17.82 -9.58 15.96
C ILE A 203 17.66 -10.00 17.43
N ASN A 204 17.21 -11.23 17.68
CA ASN A 204 17.01 -11.76 19.04
C ASN A 204 18.31 -11.78 19.87
N ASP A 205 19.44 -12.05 19.21
CA ASP A 205 20.76 -12.06 19.82
C ASP A 205 21.39 -10.66 19.99
N ASN A 206 20.69 -9.58 19.63
CA ASN A 206 21.20 -8.20 19.58
C ASN A 206 22.46 -8.04 18.71
N LYS A 207 22.55 -8.82 17.62
CA LYS A 207 23.61 -8.76 16.60
C LYS A 207 23.17 -8.06 15.31
N SER A 208 21.94 -7.54 15.28
CA SER A 208 21.38 -6.77 14.17
C SER A 208 21.26 -5.29 14.53
N ASP A 209 21.30 -4.44 13.51
CA ASP A 209 20.95 -3.02 13.56
C ASP A 209 19.43 -2.78 13.55
N ILE A 210 18.62 -3.83 13.36
CA ILE A 210 17.16 -3.82 13.43
C ILE A 210 16.70 -4.08 14.86
N ARG A 211 15.76 -3.26 15.35
CA ARG A 211 15.15 -3.43 16.69
C ARG A 211 14.30 -4.69 16.75
N SER A 212 14.22 -5.34 17.91
CA SER A 212 13.16 -6.30 18.17
C SER A 212 11.81 -5.58 18.19
N TYR A 213 10.82 -6.11 17.47
CA TYR A 213 9.44 -5.63 17.48
C TYR A 213 8.62 -6.41 18.50
#